data_AF-A0A540N4L8-F1
#
_entry.id   AF-A0A540N4L8-F1
#
_cell.length_a   1.000
_cell.length_b   1.000
_cell.length_c   1.000
_cell.angle_alpha   90.00
_cell.angle_beta   90.00
_cell.angle_gamma   90.00
#
_symmetry.space_group_name_H-M   'P 1'
#
loop_
_entity.id
_entity.type
_entity.pdbx_description
1 polymer ?
#
loop_
_entity_poly.entity_id
_entity_poly.type
_entity_poly.pdbx_seq_one_letter_code
_entity_poly.pdbx_strand_id
1 'polypeptide(L)' 'MGTTRVAYVPKDKDELTALQDRLRKRFPVDAYNKARRELDPNRILSNNKLEKLFPLSDTV' A
#
# COMPACT_ATOMS: atom_id res chain seq x y z
N MET A 1 15.49 0.06 -21.41
CA MET A 1 15.28 -1.16 -20.59
C MET A 1 14.61 -0.76 -19.29
N GLY A 2 13.28 -0.87 -19.21
CA GLY A 2 12.55 -0.60 -17.97
C GLY A 2 12.73 -1.77 -17.02
N THR A 3 13.55 -1.62 -15.99
CA THR A 3 13.63 -2.62 -14.93
C THR A 3 12.35 -2.54 -14.13
N THR A 4 11.40 -3.44 -14.42
CA THR A 4 10.27 -3.71 -13.53
C THR A 4 10.85 -4.32 -12.25
N ARG A 5 11.26 -3.46 -11.31
CA ARG A 5 11.58 -3.90 -9.95
C ARG A 5 10.26 -4.40 -9.36
N VAL A 6 10.15 -5.72 -9.21
CA VAL A 6 9.18 -6.36 -8.31
C VAL A 6 9.14 -5.53 -7.02
N ALA A 7 7.96 -5.11 -6.57
CA ALA A 7 7.81 -4.24 -5.41
C ALA A 7 8.46 -4.89 -4.18
N TYR A 8 9.71 -4.50 -3.91
CA TYR A 8 10.39 -4.77 -2.67
C TYR A 8 9.78 -3.83 -1.63
N VAL A 9 9.40 -4.39 -0.49
CA VAL A 9 8.93 -3.59 0.64
C VAL A 9 10.16 -3.22 1.46
N PRO A 10 10.52 -1.94 1.57
CA PRO A 10 11.65 -1.50 2.37
C PRO A 10 11.53 -2.00 3.82
N LYS A 11 12.68 -2.39 4.39
CA LYS A 11 12.78 -2.71 5.82
C LYS A 11 12.94 -1.46 6.67
N ASP A 12 13.63 -0.45 6.11
CA ASP A 12 13.77 0.85 6.72
C ASP A 12 12.43 1.61 6.72
N LYS A 13 12.14 2.31 7.82
CA LYS A 13 10.84 2.97 8.03
C LYS A 13 10.70 4.25 7.21
N ASP A 14 11.79 4.99 7.03
CA ASP A 14 11.78 6.25 6.31
C ASP A 14 11.67 5.97 4.81
N GLU A 15 12.39 4.96 4.31
CA GLU A 15 12.23 4.48 2.94
C GLU A 15 10.82 3.95 2.65
N LEU A 16 10.22 3.23 3.61
CA LEU A 16 8.85 2.74 3.46
C LEU A 16 7.85 3.90 3.39
N THR A 17 8.01 4.91 4.23
CA THR A 17 7.16 6.11 4.24
C THR A 17 7.30 6.87 2.91
N ALA A 18 8.54 7.10 2.46
CA ALA A 18 8.80 7.74 1.17
C ALA A 18 8.21 6.95 -0.02
N LEU A 19 8.20 5.62 0.06
CA LEU A 19 7.57 4.77 -0.95
C LEU A 19 6.04 4.91 -0.93
N GLN A 20 5.42 4.88 0.25
CA GLN A 20 3.97 5.07 0.41
C GLN A 20 3.52 6.43 -0.15
N ASP A 21 4.25 7.51 0.19
CA ASP A 21 3.96 8.85 -0.31
C ASP A 21 4.08 8.93 -1.84
N ARG A 22 5.13 8.31 -2.40
CA ARG A 22 5.30 8.25 -3.85
C ARG A 22 4.19 7.48 -4.54
N LEU A 23 3.69 6.38 -3.93
CA LEU A 23 2.57 5.62 -4.46
C LEU A 23 1.28 6.44 -4.41
N ARG A 24 0.99 7.10 -3.28
CA ARG A 24 -0.21 7.94 -3.12
C ARG A 24 -0.19 9.16 -4.05
N LYS A 25 0.98 9.72 -4.33
CA LYS A 25 1.14 10.83 -5.28
C LYS A 25 0.92 10.41 -6.74
N ARG A 26 1.27 9.17 -7.11
CA ARG A 26 1.23 8.68 -8.50
C ARG A 26 -0.04 7.92 -8.87
N PHE A 27 -0.71 7.32 -7.89
CA PHE A 27 -1.83 6.41 -8.10
C PHE A 27 -2.98 6.75 -7.15
N PRO A 28 -4.23 6.40 -7.49
CA PRO A 28 -5.41 6.67 -6.66
C PRO A 28 -5.49 5.68 -5.47
N VAL A 29 -4.49 5.72 -4.59
CA VAL A 29 -4.36 4.79 -3.44
C VAL A 29 -5.55 4.91 -2.49
N ASP A 30 -6.10 6.11 -2.31
CA ASP A 30 -7.23 6.31 -1.39
C ASP A 30 -8.51 5.64 -1.90
N ALA A 31 -8.79 5.72 -3.20
CA ALA A 31 -9.92 5.03 -3.82
C ALA A 31 -9.74 3.50 -3.77
N TYR A 32 -8.52 3.03 -4.03
CA TYR A 32 -8.17 1.61 -3.89
C TYR A 32 -8.38 1.11 -2.45
N ASN A 33 -7.88 1.85 -1.45
CA ASN A 33 -8.02 1.51 -0.04
C ASN A 33 -9.49 1.50 0.41
N LYS A 34 -10.31 2.44 -0.09
CA LYS A 34 -11.75 2.44 0.14
C LYS A 34 -12.41 1.17 -0.43
N ALA A 35 -12.16 0.86 -1.70
CA ALA A 35 -12.69 -0.34 -2.34
C ALA A 35 -12.23 -1.63 -1.63
N ARG A 36 -10.97 -1.67 -1.16
CA ARG A 36 -10.44 -2.82 -0.41
C ARG A 36 -11.19 -3.06 0.90
N ARG A 37 -11.53 -1.98 1.62
CA ARG A 37 -12.32 -2.07 2.87
C ARG A 37 -13.73 -2.59 2.63
N GLU A 38 -14.37 -2.15 1.54
CA GLU A 38 -15.73 -2.57 1.19
C GLU A 38 -15.78 -4.03 0.72
N LEU A 39 -14.79 -4.44 -0.08
CA LEU A 39 -14.70 -5.79 -0.64
C LEU A 39 -14.32 -6.85 0.40
N ASP A 40 -13.39 -6.53 1.30
CA ASP A 40 -12.81 -7.48 2.24
C ASP A 40 -12.66 -6.86 3.64
N PRO A 41 -13.79 -6.63 4.35
CA PRO A 41 -13.77 -6.05 5.68
C PRO A 41 -13.00 -6.89 6.70
N ASN A 42 -12.94 -8.22 6.49
CA ASN A 42 -12.23 -9.17 7.34
C ASN A 42 -10.75 -9.34 6.97
N ARG A 43 -10.27 -8.66 5.92
CA ARG A 43 -8.87 -8.70 5.43
C ARG A 43 -8.39 -10.12 5.07
N ILE A 44 -9.30 -11.02 4.66
CA ILE A 44 -8.99 -12.41 4.29
C ILE A 44 -8.10 -12.48 3.03
N LEU A 45 -8.29 -11.52 2.10
CA LEU A 45 -7.56 -11.41 0.84
C LEU A 45 -6.31 -10.52 0.97
N SER A 46 -5.91 -10.18 2.20
CA SER A 46 -4.74 -9.34 2.45
C SER A 46 -3.44 -10.13 2.66
N ASN A 47 -2.31 -9.43 2.63
CA ASN A 47 -1.00 -9.97 3.00
C ASN A 47 -0.08 -8.85 3.53
N ASN A 48 1.05 -9.24 4.14
CA ASN A 48 2.02 -8.32 4.74
C ASN A 48 2.52 -7.23 3.74
N LYS A 49 2.73 -7.59 2.47
CA LYS A 49 3.18 -6.61 1.48
C LYS A 49 2.09 -5.57 1.18
N LEU A 50 0.84 -6.01 0.99
CA LEU A 50 -0.29 -5.13 0.75
C LEU A 50 -0.53 -4.19 1.92
N GLU A 51 -0.51 -4.71 3.15
CA GLU A 51 -0.69 -3.89 4.35
C GLU A 51 0.42 -2.83 4.51
N LYS A 52 1.65 -3.15 4.12
CA LYS A 52 2.77 -2.20 4.19
C LYS A 52 2.76 -1.17 3.06
N LEU A 53 2.41 -1.56 1.83
CA LEU A 53 2.43 -0.63 0.70
C LEU A 53 1.18 0.26 0.65
N PHE A 54 0.06 -0.28 1.11
CA PHE A 54 -1.24 0.39 1.09
C PHE A 54 -1.88 0.25 2.47
N PRO A 55 -1.31 0.92 3.50
CA PRO A 55 -1.89 0.90 4.83
C PRO A 55 -3.27 1.52 4.78
N LEU A 56 -4.24 0.83 5.38
CA LEU A 56 -5.55 1.42 5.65
C LEU A 56 -5.34 2.43 6.78
N SER A 57 -5.55 3.72 6.54
CA SER A 57 -5.52 4.73 7.60
C SER A 57 -6.64 4.43 8.59
N ASP A 58 -6.34 3.72 9.68
CA ASP A 58 -7.31 3.53 10.76
C ASP A 58 -7.59 4.92 11.30
N THR A 59 -8.72 5.50 10.90
CA THR A 59 -9.24 6.70 11.54
C THR A 59 -9.70 6.26 12.92
N VAL A 60 -8.80 6.34 13.89
CA VAL A 60 -9.14 6.42 15.32
C VAL A 60 -9.09 7.89 15.68
#